data_AF-A0AAW0FNI7-F1
#
_entry.id   AF-A0AAW0FNI7-F1
#
_cell.length_a   1.000
_cell.length_b   1.000
_cell.length_c   1.000
_cell.angle_alpha   90.00
_cell.angle_beta   90.00
_cell.angle_gamma   90.00
#
_symmetry.space_group_name_H-M   'P 1'
#
loop_
_entity.id
_entity.type
_entity.pdbx_description
1 polymer ?
#
loop_
_entity_poly.entity_id
_entity_poly.type
_entity_poly.pdbx_seq_one_letter_code
_entity_poly.pdbx_strand_id
1 'polypeptide(L)'
;MGRATIKEGAIEIAYGWDHITGYFLSVTDKRLFVDQGASEDVNTVVRKVTNMAGYFDLHTARMGGIGQTVLLKTILVFWKRYGVPETHIHRARLGQGVPGPEMELDGQACVVCGQPTLLRCSKCRGIYACDKEHAKKGWKIHKPKCKAPDESTMLAPAASKVSIKVVKGYLLPLEEPIPRIVDIEVNARENLDHSLDTKTFIGDGVIQNFFITRGGDLWSQGCTGPRIEIMFRKAFPCTGSSLNFCVLGMTKGQGPNMWTVPLLLMKLPDEEKRQYVDVDEEALRALKIFLNKPRTR
;
A
#
# COMPACT_ATOMS: atom_id res chain seq x y z
N MET A 1 -1.50 8.56 7.48
CA MET A 1 -0.46 8.61 6.43
C MET A 1 0.02 10.04 6.40
N GLY A 2 1.33 10.27 6.44
CA GLY A 2 1.84 11.63 6.28
C GLY A 2 3.05 11.62 5.37
N ARG A 3 3.03 12.54 4.41
CA ARG A 3 4.01 12.69 3.34
C ARG A 3 4.32 14.17 3.29
N ALA A 4 5.58 14.56 3.38
CA ALA A 4 6.04 15.91 3.19
C ALA A 4 7.01 15.98 2.02
N THR A 5 7.13 17.15 1.40
CA THR A 5 7.97 17.37 0.23
C THR A 5 8.88 18.57 0.46
N ILE A 6 10.15 18.44 0.11
CA ILE A 6 11.12 19.53 0.02
C ILE A 6 11.47 19.70 -1.47
N LYS A 7 11.48 20.95 -1.95
CA LYS A 7 11.83 21.27 -3.34
C LYS A 7 13.08 22.14 -3.36
N GLU A 8 14.11 21.66 -4.04
CA GLU A 8 15.38 22.35 -4.23
C GLU A 8 15.71 22.41 -5.74
N GLY A 9 15.13 23.41 -6.41
CA GLY A 9 15.27 23.56 -7.87
C GLY A 9 14.66 22.36 -8.62
N ALA A 10 15.51 21.61 -9.33
CA ALA A 10 15.10 20.42 -10.09
C ALA A 10 14.98 19.14 -9.24
N ILE A 11 15.42 19.21 -7.97
CA ILE A 11 15.36 18.09 -7.03
C ILE A 11 14.07 18.20 -6.20
N GLU A 12 13.31 17.12 -6.15
CA GLU A 12 12.14 16.96 -5.29
C GLU A 12 12.38 15.80 -4.32
N ILE A 13 12.28 16.08 -3.02
CA ILE A 13 12.48 15.10 -1.95
C ILE A 13 11.13 14.88 -1.27
N ALA A 14 10.54 13.71 -1.45
CA ALA A 14 9.36 13.29 -0.71
C ALA A 14 9.77 12.34 0.43
N TYR A 15 9.24 12.56 1.63
CA TYR A 15 9.52 11.70 2.78
C TYR A 15 8.27 11.59 3.65
N GLY A 16 8.23 10.58 4.50
CA GLY A 16 7.06 10.42 5.36
C GLY A 16 6.94 9.07 6.01
N TRP A 17 5.71 8.77 6.43
CA TRP A 17 5.35 7.47 6.97
C TRP A 17 3.95 7.03 6.54
N ASP A 18 3.83 5.77 6.16
CA ASP A 18 2.57 5.09 5.95
C ASP A 18 2.60 3.63 6.41
N HIS A 19 1.43 2.99 6.43
CA HIS A 19 1.28 1.62 6.95
C HIS A 19 1.79 0.53 6.00
N ILE A 20 2.05 0.87 4.73
CA ILE A 20 2.51 -0.04 3.68
C ILE A 20 4.04 0.04 3.54
N THR A 21 4.59 1.24 3.38
CA THR A 21 6.02 1.50 3.13
C THR A 21 6.82 1.76 4.41
N GLY A 22 6.14 1.93 5.56
CA GLY A 22 6.78 2.37 6.79
C GLY A 22 7.29 3.79 6.62
N TYR A 23 8.49 4.08 7.11
CA TYR A 23 9.16 5.35 6.80
C TYR A 23 9.75 5.27 5.41
N PHE A 24 9.58 6.32 4.61
CA PHE A 24 10.11 6.39 3.26
C PHE A 24 10.86 7.69 2.98
N LEU A 25 11.71 7.64 1.96
CA LEU A 25 12.39 8.76 1.35
C LEU A 25 12.42 8.48 -0.16
N SER A 26 12.01 9.44 -0.96
CA SER A 26 12.05 9.41 -2.40
C SER A 26 12.68 10.71 -2.87
N VAL A 27 13.78 10.62 -3.60
CA VAL A 27 14.47 11.78 -4.15
C VAL A 27 14.44 11.67 -5.66
N THR A 28 13.91 12.70 -6.30
CA THR A 28 13.70 12.76 -7.73
C THR A 28 14.49 13.94 -8.29
N ASP A 29 15.41 13.69 -9.21
CA ASP A 29 16.11 14.75 -9.95
C ASP A 29 15.60 14.80 -11.39
N LYS A 30 14.82 15.84 -11.71
CA LYS A 30 14.19 16.01 -13.02
C LYS A 30 15.19 16.19 -14.17
N ARG A 31 16.44 16.55 -13.86
CA ARG A 31 17.51 16.67 -14.88
C ARG A 31 17.99 15.30 -15.36
N LEU A 32 17.70 14.25 -14.61
CA LEU A 32 18.04 12.87 -14.95
C LEU A 32 16.84 12.12 -15.57
N PHE A 33 15.91 12.86 -16.18
CA PHE A 33 14.78 12.29 -16.89
C PHE A 33 15.10 12.27 -18.38
N VAL A 34 14.52 11.32 -19.10
CA VAL A 34 14.58 11.32 -20.57
C VAL A 34 13.83 12.54 -21.07
N ASP A 35 14.50 13.34 -21.90
CA ASP A 35 13.96 14.57 -22.48
C ASP A 35 13.83 14.40 -24.00
N GLN A 36 12.65 14.69 -24.54
CA GLN A 36 12.39 14.64 -25.99
C GLN A 36 13.18 15.71 -26.76
N GLY A 37 13.60 16.78 -26.09
CA GLY A 37 14.49 17.80 -26.65
C GLY A 37 15.98 17.45 -26.59
N ALA A 38 16.37 16.41 -25.85
CA ALA A 38 17.77 15.98 -25.73
C ALA A 38 18.17 14.99 -26.84
N SER A 39 19.48 14.90 -27.11
CA SER A 39 19.99 13.91 -28.06
C SER A 39 19.86 12.47 -27.53
N GLU A 40 19.82 11.49 -28.43
CA GLU A 40 19.73 10.09 -28.04
C GLU A 40 20.94 9.63 -27.22
N ASP A 41 22.12 10.20 -27.45
CA ASP A 41 23.31 9.91 -26.64
C ASP A 41 23.13 10.35 -25.18
N VAL A 42 22.57 11.55 -24.96
CA VAL A 42 22.25 12.05 -23.61
C VAL A 42 21.21 11.15 -22.95
N ASN A 43 20.14 10.82 -23.67
CA ASN A 43 19.10 9.93 -23.16
C ASN A 43 19.63 8.52 -22.87
N THR A 44 20.56 8.02 -23.68
CA THR A 44 21.24 6.74 -23.44
C THR A 44 22.05 6.76 -22.15
N VAL A 45 22.78 7.86 -21.87
CA VAL A 45 23.51 8.02 -20.60
C VAL A 45 22.52 8.09 -19.43
N VAL A 46 21.44 8.85 -19.55
CA VAL A 46 20.40 8.96 -18.51
C VAL A 46 19.80 7.61 -18.16
N ARG A 47 19.48 6.77 -19.16
CA ARG A 47 18.96 5.41 -18.97
C ARG A 47 19.98 4.46 -18.33
N LYS A 48 21.28 4.71 -18.49
CA LYS A 48 22.35 3.91 -17.87
C LYS A 48 22.60 4.32 -16.41
N VAL A 49 22.56 5.62 -16.14
CA VAL A 49 22.85 6.19 -14.81
C VAL A 49 21.65 6.05 -13.87
N THR A 50 20.43 6.04 -14.42
CA THR A 50 19.20 5.90 -13.65
C THR A 50 18.49 4.60 -14.02
N ASN A 51 17.95 3.88 -13.04
CA ASN A 51 17.02 2.77 -13.30
C ASN A 51 15.65 3.32 -13.75
N MET A 52 15.66 4.02 -14.90
CA MET A 52 14.53 4.49 -15.70
C MET A 52 13.88 5.85 -15.37
N ALA A 53 14.16 6.54 -14.26
CA ALA A 53 13.54 7.85 -14.00
C ALA A 53 14.16 8.69 -12.87
N GLY A 54 15.49 8.66 -12.69
CA GLY A 54 16.16 9.57 -11.75
C GLY A 54 15.72 9.48 -10.28
N TYR A 55 15.19 8.32 -9.86
CA TYR A 55 14.70 8.08 -8.50
C TYR A 55 15.78 7.49 -7.59
N PHE A 56 15.87 8.03 -6.37
CA PHE A 56 16.54 7.41 -5.24
C PHE A 56 15.51 7.18 -4.13
N ASP A 57 15.05 5.94 -4.03
CA ASP A 57 13.96 5.55 -3.13
C ASP A 57 14.46 4.61 -2.03
N LEU A 58 14.15 4.95 -0.78
CA LEU A 58 14.40 4.16 0.42
C LEU A 58 13.10 3.97 1.20
N HIS A 59 12.94 2.81 1.83
CA HIS A 59 11.82 2.60 2.76
C HIS A 59 12.17 1.60 3.88
N THR A 60 11.42 1.64 4.99
CA THR A 60 11.64 0.74 6.13
C THR A 60 10.68 -0.45 6.18
N ALA A 61 9.66 -0.48 5.31
CA ALA A 61 8.74 -1.60 5.27
C ALA A 61 9.46 -2.89 4.91
N ARG A 62 9.15 -3.94 5.68
CA ARG A 62 9.50 -5.32 5.33
C ARG A 62 8.76 -5.81 4.08
N MET A 63 7.63 -5.19 3.72
CA MET A 63 6.76 -5.67 2.64
C MET A 63 6.11 -4.52 1.85
N GLY A 64 6.72 -4.11 0.72
CA GLY A 64 6.14 -3.12 -0.21
C GLY A 64 6.89 -1.79 -0.23
N GLY A 65 6.80 -1.09 -1.35
CA GLY A 65 7.60 0.10 -1.68
C GLY A 65 8.39 -0.10 -2.97
N ILE A 66 8.52 0.96 -3.77
CA ILE A 66 9.52 1.03 -4.85
C ILE A 66 10.83 1.49 -4.18
N GLY A 67 11.97 0.92 -4.59
CA GLY A 67 13.28 1.27 -4.07
C GLY A 67 13.90 0.24 -3.14
N GLN A 68 14.80 0.71 -2.28
CA GLN A 68 15.63 -0.13 -1.42
C GLN A 68 15.10 -0.17 0.01
N THR A 69 14.83 -1.38 0.51
CA THR A 69 14.52 -1.58 1.94
C THR A 69 15.77 -1.33 2.80
N VAL A 70 15.63 -0.49 3.82
CA VAL A 70 16.71 -0.13 4.76
C VAL A 70 16.21 -0.11 6.20
N LEU A 71 17.14 -0.16 7.16
CA LEU A 71 16.82 0.03 8.57
C LEU A 71 16.42 1.48 8.85
N LEU A 72 15.58 1.70 9.87
CA LEU A 72 15.18 3.05 10.30
C LEU A 72 16.40 3.95 10.58
N LYS A 73 17.44 3.46 11.25
CA LYS A 73 18.66 4.25 11.49
C LYS A 73 19.33 4.73 10.21
N THR A 74 19.26 3.94 9.14
CA THR A 74 19.84 4.26 7.83
C THR A 74 19.02 5.34 7.13
N ILE A 75 17.69 5.19 7.07
CA ILE A 75 16.84 6.19 6.39
C ILE A 75 16.91 7.55 7.08
N LEU A 76 17.04 7.59 8.41
CA LEU A 76 17.17 8.85 9.16
C LEU A 76 18.46 9.61 8.87
N VAL A 77 19.56 8.91 8.53
CA VAL A 77 20.80 9.56 8.07
C VAL A 77 20.55 10.28 6.75
N PHE A 78 19.82 9.65 5.83
CA PHE A 78 19.48 10.28 4.55
C PHE A 78 18.45 11.40 4.72
N TRP A 79 17.43 11.24 5.56
CA TRP A 79 16.50 12.33 5.92
C TRP A 79 17.27 13.58 6.39
N LYS A 80 18.22 13.41 7.31
CA LYS A 80 19.08 14.51 7.77
C LYS A 80 19.89 15.13 6.64
N ARG A 81 20.47 14.30 5.76
CA ARG A 81 21.27 14.76 4.61
C ARG A 81 20.45 15.57 3.60
N TYR A 82 19.19 15.23 3.41
CA TYR A 82 18.26 15.90 2.49
C TYR A 82 17.39 16.96 3.19
N GLY A 83 17.82 17.48 4.34
CA GLY A 83 17.18 18.66 4.96
C GLY A 83 15.84 18.41 5.65
N VAL A 84 15.48 17.16 5.95
CA VAL A 84 14.27 16.87 6.74
C VAL A 84 14.38 17.50 8.13
N PRO A 85 13.35 18.23 8.62
CA PRO A 85 13.38 18.88 9.93
C PRO A 85 13.70 17.90 11.08
N GLU A 86 14.54 18.32 12.03
CA GLU A 86 14.94 17.47 13.17
C GLU A 86 13.73 17.05 14.03
N THR A 87 12.66 17.85 14.04
CA THR A 87 11.38 17.50 14.68
C THR A 87 10.75 16.25 14.06
N HIS A 88 10.80 16.10 12.73
CA HIS A 88 10.27 14.93 12.01
C HIS A 88 11.18 13.71 12.23
N ILE A 89 12.49 13.91 12.23
CA ILE A 89 13.47 12.86 12.55
C ILE A 89 13.27 12.35 13.98
N HIS A 90 13.07 13.24 14.95
CA HIS A 90 12.82 12.88 16.35
C HIS A 90 11.54 12.04 16.49
N ARG A 91 10.44 12.44 15.83
CA ARG A 91 9.19 11.65 15.81
C ARG A 91 9.40 10.25 15.26
N ALA A 92 10.14 10.12 14.16
CA ALA A 92 10.43 8.82 13.58
C ALA A 92 11.27 7.92 14.51
N ARG A 93 12.24 8.49 15.27
CA ARG A 93 12.97 7.76 16.32
C ARG A 93 12.05 7.23 17.42
N LEU A 94 10.98 7.95 17.73
CA LEU A 94 9.94 7.53 18.68
C LEU A 94 8.92 6.55 18.08
N GLY A 95 9.08 6.12 16.83
CA GLY A 95 8.12 5.25 16.14
C GLY A 95 6.83 5.96 15.73
N GLN A 96 6.81 7.30 15.72
CA GLN A 96 5.63 8.10 15.38
C GLN A 96 5.63 8.51 13.90
N GLY A 97 4.44 8.55 13.31
CA GLY A 97 4.25 9.07 11.95
C GLY A 97 4.68 10.53 11.80
N VAL A 98 5.16 10.88 10.61
CA VAL A 98 5.49 12.24 10.20
C VAL A 98 4.21 12.92 9.69
N PRO A 99 3.89 14.16 10.11
CA PRO A 99 2.76 14.90 9.56
C PRO A 99 3.02 15.30 8.09
N GLY A 100 2.00 15.24 7.23
CA GLY A 100 2.07 15.80 5.88
C GLY A 100 1.82 17.33 5.87
N PRO A 101 1.97 18.03 4.73
CA PRO A 101 1.75 19.47 4.62
C PRO A 101 0.26 19.84 4.75
N GLU A 102 -0.66 18.93 4.40
CA GLU A 102 -2.10 19.09 4.70
C GLU A 102 -2.42 18.89 6.19
N MET A 103 -1.45 18.38 6.95
CA MET A 103 -1.51 18.27 8.40
C MET A 103 -0.54 19.26 9.04
N GLU A 104 -0.30 20.41 8.39
CA GLU A 104 -0.04 21.63 9.14
C GLU A 104 -1.18 21.78 10.15
N LEU A 105 -0.79 21.81 11.41
CA LEU A 105 -1.62 21.61 12.58
C LEU A 105 -2.49 22.84 12.84
N ASP A 106 -3.35 23.19 11.89
CA ASP A 106 -4.46 24.11 12.10
C ASP A 106 -5.42 23.45 13.10
N GLY A 107 -5.08 23.61 14.39
CA GLY A 107 -5.89 23.15 15.51
C GLY A 107 -5.20 22.20 16.50
N GLN A 108 -3.95 21.77 16.31
CA GLN A 108 -3.24 20.89 17.28
C GLN A 108 -1.95 21.54 17.84
N ALA A 109 -1.91 22.87 17.83
CA ALA A 109 -0.90 23.65 18.51
C ALA A 109 -1.32 23.95 19.96
N CYS A 110 -0.35 24.02 20.86
CA CYS A 110 -0.59 24.45 22.21
C CYS A 110 -1.20 25.86 22.20
N VAL A 111 -2.38 26.03 22.81
CA VAL A 111 -3.09 27.32 22.88
C VAL A 111 -2.30 28.42 23.61
N VAL A 112 -1.21 28.07 24.30
CA VAL A 112 -0.37 28.99 25.06
C VAL A 112 0.91 29.36 24.31
N CYS A 113 1.63 28.38 23.76
CA CYS A 113 2.95 28.62 23.16
C CYS A 113 3.05 28.29 21.67
N GLY A 114 1.97 27.82 21.04
CA GLY A 114 1.94 27.47 19.62
C GLY A 114 2.67 26.19 19.24
N GLN A 115 3.36 25.52 20.18
CA GLN A 115 4.10 24.30 19.88
C GLN A 115 3.15 23.12 19.60
N PRO A 116 3.48 22.25 18.62
CA PRO A 116 2.71 21.04 18.34
C PRO A 116 2.50 20.16 19.57
N THR A 117 1.27 19.70 19.80
CA THR A 117 0.97 18.80 20.94
C THR A 117 -0.21 17.88 20.66
N LEU A 118 -0.19 16.70 21.26
CA LEU A 118 -1.29 15.72 21.23
C LEU A 118 -2.17 15.79 22.49
N LEU A 119 -1.70 16.46 23.53
CA LEU A 119 -2.45 16.59 24.78
C LEU A 119 -3.57 17.62 24.58
N ARG A 120 -4.81 17.18 24.81
CA ARG A 120 -6.04 17.94 24.58
C ARG A 120 -7.00 17.86 25.76
N CYS A 121 -7.98 18.76 25.78
CA CYS A 121 -9.02 18.73 26.80
C CYS A 121 -9.78 17.40 26.77
N SER A 122 -9.80 16.67 27.89
CA SER A 122 -10.48 15.38 28.01
C SER A 122 -12.00 15.49 27.83
N LYS A 123 -12.58 16.64 28.18
CA LYS A 123 -14.03 16.88 28.14
C LYS A 123 -14.54 17.17 26.73
N CYS A 124 -13.93 18.12 26.01
CA CYS A 124 -14.45 18.62 24.73
C CYS A 124 -13.57 18.27 23.53
N ARG A 125 -12.31 17.88 23.75
CA ARG A 125 -11.27 17.68 22.72
C ARG A 125 -10.96 18.90 21.83
N GLY A 126 -11.48 20.08 22.17
CA GLY A 126 -11.42 21.30 21.35
C GLY A 126 -10.27 22.26 21.63
N ILE A 127 -9.38 21.98 22.59
CA ILE A 127 -8.13 22.73 22.79
C ILE A 127 -6.97 21.80 23.10
N TYR A 128 -5.76 22.27 22.82
CA TYR A 128 -4.51 21.52 22.93
C TYR A 128 -3.48 22.27 23.81
N ALA A 129 -2.68 21.53 24.57
CA ALA A 129 -1.62 22.06 25.45
C ALA A 129 -0.43 21.09 25.48
N CYS A 130 0.82 21.57 25.57
CA CYS A 130 2.00 20.68 25.59
C CYS A 130 2.26 20.03 26.96
N ASP A 131 1.76 20.62 28.04
CA ASP A 131 1.97 20.16 29.41
C ASP A 131 0.84 20.60 30.36
N LYS A 132 0.94 20.20 31.64
CA LYS A 132 -0.05 20.52 32.68
C LYS A 132 -0.12 22.01 33.01
N GLU A 133 0.97 22.76 32.89
CA GLU A 133 0.97 24.20 33.18
C GLU A 133 0.25 24.97 32.09
N HIS A 134 0.55 24.65 30.83
CA HIS A 134 -0.12 25.21 29.67
C HIS A 134 -1.59 24.75 29.58
N ALA A 135 -1.91 23.54 30.03
CA ALA A 135 -3.30 23.12 30.19
C ALA A 135 -4.04 23.99 31.22
N LYS A 136 -3.43 24.28 32.38
CA LYS A 136 -4.01 25.17 33.41
C LYS A 136 -4.20 26.61 32.91
N LYS A 137 -3.21 27.16 32.19
CA LYS A 137 -3.31 28.50 31.59
C LYS A 137 -4.39 28.56 30.51
N GLY A 138 -4.38 27.61 29.57
CA GLY A 138 -5.40 27.49 28.53
C GLY A 138 -6.81 27.23 29.09
N TRP A 139 -6.92 26.51 30.21
CA TRP A 139 -8.19 26.23 30.87
C TRP A 139 -8.94 27.49 31.29
N LYS A 140 -8.24 28.55 31.75
CA LYS A 140 -8.89 29.81 32.16
C LYS A 140 -9.69 30.44 31.02
N ILE A 141 -9.17 30.37 29.79
CA ILE A 141 -9.79 30.92 28.58
C ILE A 141 -10.81 29.94 28.00
N HIS A 142 -10.55 28.64 28.12
CA HIS A 142 -11.35 27.58 27.51
C HIS A 142 -12.58 27.19 28.33
N LYS A 143 -12.52 27.24 29.66
CA LYS A 143 -13.58 26.82 30.59
C LYS A 143 -14.98 27.35 30.22
N PRO A 144 -15.16 28.64 29.82
CA PRO A 144 -16.48 29.16 29.46
C PRO A 144 -17.09 28.51 28.20
N LYS A 145 -16.26 27.99 27.30
CA LYS A 145 -16.66 27.41 26.01
C LYS A 145 -16.57 25.88 25.98
N CYS A 146 -16.13 25.25 27.06
CA CYS A 146 -15.90 23.81 27.14
C CYS A 146 -17.20 23.02 27.30
N LYS A 147 -17.79 22.60 26.18
CA LYS A 147 -18.93 21.67 26.13
C LYS A 147 -18.46 20.27 25.77
N ALA A 148 -19.06 19.24 26.35
CA ALA A 148 -18.80 17.87 25.90
C ALA A 148 -19.15 17.77 24.40
N PRO A 149 -18.42 16.98 23.60
CA PRO A 149 -18.86 16.73 22.24
C PRO A 149 -20.26 16.13 22.31
N ASP A 150 -21.22 16.73 21.62
CA ASP A 150 -22.52 16.10 21.42
C ASP A 150 -22.27 14.76 20.74
N GLU A 151 -22.68 13.65 21.38
CA GLU A 151 -22.62 12.32 20.75
C GLU A 151 -23.38 12.30 19.41
N SER A 152 -24.30 13.25 19.21
CA SER A 152 -25.09 13.46 18.01
C SER A 152 -24.32 13.97 16.79
N THR A 153 -23.05 14.41 16.92
CA THR A 153 -22.22 14.85 15.78
C THR A 153 -21.15 13.86 15.35
N MET A 154 -21.08 12.69 15.99
CA MET A 154 -20.42 11.53 15.41
C MET A 154 -21.48 10.82 14.56
N LEU A 155 -21.60 11.20 13.28
CA LEU A 155 -22.22 10.32 12.29
C LEU A 155 -21.43 9.01 12.32
N ALA A 156 -21.91 8.05 13.10
CA ALA A 156 -21.58 6.66 12.87
C ALA A 156 -21.88 6.41 11.38
N PRO A 157 -20.94 5.86 10.58
CA PRO A 157 -21.27 5.48 9.23
C PRO A 157 -22.49 4.57 9.34
N ALA A 158 -23.61 5.00 8.75
CA ALA A 158 -24.84 4.24 8.70
C ALA A 158 -24.47 2.80 8.40
N ALA A 159 -24.89 1.86 9.27
CA ALA A 159 -24.58 0.44 9.16
C ALA A 159 -24.89 0.01 7.72
N SER A 160 -23.85 -0.02 6.89
CA SER A 160 -24.00 -0.27 5.47
C SER A 160 -24.48 -1.70 5.39
N LYS A 161 -25.66 -1.92 4.80
CA LYS A 161 -26.20 -3.28 4.64
C LYS A 161 -25.15 -4.10 3.91
N VAL A 162 -24.49 -5.00 4.64
CA VAL A 162 -23.52 -5.93 4.05
C VAL A 162 -24.33 -7.03 3.41
N SER A 163 -24.31 -7.11 2.08
CA SER A 163 -24.83 -8.28 1.38
C SER A 163 -23.67 -9.25 1.16
N ILE A 164 -23.84 -10.49 1.61
CA ILE A 164 -22.88 -11.57 1.36
C ILE A 164 -23.31 -12.25 0.06
N LYS A 165 -22.41 -12.30 -0.92
CA LYS A 165 -22.58 -13.03 -2.17
C LYS A 165 -21.58 -14.17 -2.20
N VAL A 166 -22.04 -15.38 -2.48
CA VAL A 166 -21.15 -16.52 -2.72
C VAL A 166 -20.81 -16.57 -4.20
N VAL A 167 -19.52 -16.68 -4.52
CA VAL A 167 -19.02 -16.87 -5.89
C VAL A 167 -18.01 -18.00 -5.93
N LYS A 168 -17.82 -18.61 -7.10
CA LYS A 168 -16.83 -19.67 -7.31
C LYS A 168 -15.47 -19.10 -7.67
N GLY A 169 -14.41 -19.60 -7.03
CA GLY A 169 -13.00 -19.32 -7.38
C GLY A 169 -12.20 -20.60 -7.57
N TYR A 170 -11.01 -20.50 -8.18
CA TYR A 170 -10.06 -21.61 -8.22
C TYR A 170 -9.04 -21.49 -7.10
N LEU A 171 -8.94 -22.51 -6.26
CA LEU A 171 -7.84 -22.69 -5.31
C LEU A 171 -6.78 -23.59 -5.95
N LEU A 172 -5.54 -23.15 -5.93
CA LEU A 172 -4.36 -23.94 -6.29
C LEU A 172 -3.64 -24.33 -4.99
N PRO A 173 -4.03 -25.45 -4.35
CA PRO A 173 -3.45 -25.88 -3.09
C PRO A 173 -2.00 -26.32 -3.27
N LEU A 174 -1.23 -26.33 -2.16
CA LEU A 174 0.18 -26.70 -2.21
C LEU A 174 0.41 -28.18 -2.56
N GLU A 175 -0.41 -29.07 -1.99
CA GLU A 175 -0.12 -30.51 -1.93
C GLU A 175 -0.72 -31.32 -3.08
N GLU A 176 -1.57 -30.72 -3.91
CA GLU A 176 -2.30 -31.43 -4.96
C GLU A 176 -1.89 -30.96 -6.34
N PRO A 177 -1.88 -31.83 -7.37
CA PRO A 177 -1.44 -31.48 -8.71
C PRO A 177 -2.50 -30.74 -9.55
N ILE A 178 -3.72 -30.58 -9.04
CA ILE A 178 -4.86 -30.03 -9.78
C ILE A 178 -5.58 -28.91 -9.00
N PRO A 179 -6.11 -27.88 -9.69
CA PRO A 179 -6.91 -26.83 -9.05
C PRO A 179 -8.25 -27.37 -8.52
N ARG A 180 -8.75 -26.76 -7.43
CA ARG A 180 -10.09 -26.99 -6.88
C ARG A 180 -10.99 -25.80 -7.14
N ILE A 181 -12.26 -26.04 -7.45
CA ILE A 181 -13.28 -24.99 -7.41
C ILE A 181 -13.77 -24.88 -5.97
N VAL A 182 -13.80 -23.68 -5.41
CA VAL A 182 -14.25 -23.40 -4.04
C VAL A 182 -15.28 -22.28 -4.03
N ASP A 183 -16.24 -22.37 -3.11
CA ASP A 183 -17.24 -21.33 -2.87
C ASP A 183 -16.66 -20.28 -1.92
N ILE A 184 -16.80 -19.00 -2.27
CA ILE A 184 -16.14 -17.90 -1.58
C ILE A 184 -17.14 -16.80 -1.26
N GLU A 185 -17.19 -16.43 0.01
CA GLU A 185 -18.03 -15.35 0.49
C GLU A 185 -17.40 -13.98 0.18
N VAL A 186 -18.12 -13.20 -0.61
CA VAL A 186 -17.77 -11.82 -0.99
C VAL A 186 -18.69 -10.87 -0.24
N ASN A 187 -18.12 -10.00 0.57
CA ASN A 187 -18.89 -8.91 1.19
C ASN A 187 -19.03 -7.78 0.17
N ALA A 188 -20.24 -7.61 -0.38
CA ALA A 188 -20.59 -6.45 -1.20
C ALA A 188 -21.05 -5.32 -0.27
N ARG A 189 -20.20 -4.32 -0.08
CA ARG A 189 -20.60 -3.02 0.46
C ARG A 189 -20.97 -2.13 -0.71
N GLU A 190 -22.12 -1.45 -0.63
CA GLU A 190 -22.71 -0.69 -1.75
C GLU A 190 -21.78 0.35 -2.38
N ASN A 191 -20.68 0.76 -1.72
CA ASN A 191 -19.81 1.84 -2.21
C ASN A 191 -18.31 1.67 -1.92
N LEU A 192 -17.83 0.53 -1.41
CA LEU A 192 -16.43 0.35 -1.00
C LEU A 192 -15.93 -1.06 -1.30
N ASP A 193 -14.63 -1.17 -1.60
CA ASP A 193 -13.90 -2.39 -1.97
C ASP A 193 -14.47 -3.69 -1.40
N HIS A 194 -14.67 -4.67 -2.29
CA HIS A 194 -15.13 -5.99 -1.90
C HIS A 194 -14.12 -6.64 -0.96
N SER A 195 -14.57 -6.93 0.26
CA SER A 195 -13.76 -7.66 1.23
C SER A 195 -14.05 -9.15 1.06
N LEU A 196 -13.01 -9.90 0.68
CA LEU A 196 -13.00 -11.35 0.58
C LEU A 196 -12.35 -11.94 1.83
N ASP A 197 -12.95 -12.96 2.44
CA ASP A 197 -12.21 -13.76 3.42
C ASP A 197 -11.29 -14.74 2.69
N THR A 198 -10.04 -14.31 2.49
CA THR A 198 -8.99 -15.12 1.87
C THR A 198 -8.33 -16.07 2.85
N LYS A 199 -8.50 -15.86 4.16
CA LYS A 199 -7.69 -16.54 5.19
C LYS A 199 -7.94 -18.04 5.21
N THR A 200 -9.19 -18.43 4.98
CA THR A 200 -9.62 -19.83 4.88
C THR A 200 -8.96 -20.59 3.72
N PHE A 201 -8.50 -19.88 2.68
CA PHE A 201 -7.97 -20.50 1.46
C PHE A 201 -6.44 -20.40 1.34
N ILE A 202 -5.87 -19.24 1.68
CA ILE A 202 -4.43 -18.95 1.48
C ILE A 202 -3.70 -18.61 2.79
N GLY A 203 -4.39 -18.79 3.93
CA GLY A 203 -3.86 -18.60 5.28
C GLY A 203 -3.79 -17.15 5.74
N ASP A 204 -3.38 -16.94 6.99
CA ASP A 204 -3.12 -15.62 7.52
C ASP A 204 -1.84 -15.00 6.93
N GLY A 205 -1.86 -13.68 6.74
CA GLY A 205 -0.72 -12.88 6.32
C GLY A 205 -1.10 -11.68 5.47
N VAL A 206 -0.09 -10.98 4.97
CA VAL A 206 -0.31 -9.93 3.97
C VAL A 206 -0.59 -10.62 2.64
N ILE A 207 -1.78 -10.38 2.11
CA ILE A 207 -2.15 -10.86 0.78
C ILE A 207 -1.56 -9.92 -0.26
N GLN A 208 -0.94 -10.50 -1.28
CA GLN A 208 -0.56 -9.80 -2.49
C GLN A 208 -1.46 -10.30 -3.62
N ASN A 209 -1.81 -9.39 -4.51
CA ASN A 209 -2.59 -9.67 -5.68
C ASN A 209 -1.94 -9.07 -6.93
N PHE A 210 -2.17 -9.71 -8.07
CA PHE A 210 -1.97 -9.09 -9.38
C PHE A 210 -3.10 -9.52 -10.30
N PHE A 211 -3.34 -8.70 -11.31
CA PHE A 211 -4.38 -8.91 -12.30
C PHE A 211 -3.72 -9.38 -13.60
N ILE A 212 -4.35 -10.35 -14.25
CA ILE A 212 -3.97 -10.79 -15.59
C ILE A 212 -5.13 -10.65 -16.56
N THR A 213 -4.78 -10.44 -17.83
CA THR A 213 -5.72 -10.46 -18.95
C THR A 213 -6.08 -11.90 -19.33
N ARG A 214 -7.08 -12.07 -20.20
CA ARG A 214 -7.39 -13.37 -20.85
C ARG A 214 -6.19 -14.00 -21.57
N GLY A 215 -5.27 -13.16 -22.08
CA GLY A 215 -4.03 -13.60 -22.71
C GLY A 215 -2.93 -13.99 -21.73
N GLY A 216 -3.19 -13.92 -20.42
CA GLY A 216 -2.22 -14.18 -19.37
C GLY A 216 -1.12 -13.12 -19.29
N ASP A 217 -1.34 -11.92 -19.80
CA ASP A 217 -0.44 -10.76 -19.57
C ASP A 217 -0.80 -10.09 -18.26
N LEU A 218 0.18 -9.48 -17.60
CA LEU A 218 -0.12 -8.60 -16.47
C LEU A 218 -1.02 -7.47 -16.97
N TRP A 219 -2.12 -7.26 -16.26
CA TRP A 219 -3.06 -6.21 -16.59
C TRP A 219 -2.43 -4.85 -16.23
N SER A 220 -2.48 -3.91 -17.17
CA SER A 220 -2.05 -2.53 -17.00
C SER A 220 -3.21 -1.59 -17.29
N GLN A 221 -3.13 -0.36 -16.78
CA GLN A 221 -4.14 0.68 -17.00
C GLN A 221 -4.40 0.85 -18.51
N GLY A 222 -5.67 0.74 -18.93
CA GLY A 222 -6.10 0.83 -20.34
C GLY A 222 -6.39 -0.51 -21.04
N CYS A 223 -6.15 -1.66 -20.40
CA CYS A 223 -6.58 -2.95 -20.93
C CYS A 223 -8.09 -3.17 -20.71
N THR A 224 -8.85 -3.39 -21.79
CA THR A 224 -10.28 -3.68 -21.73
C THR A 224 -10.58 -5.18 -21.53
N GLY A 225 -11.71 -5.48 -20.89
CA GLY A 225 -12.22 -6.85 -20.72
C GLY A 225 -12.04 -7.44 -19.32
N PRO A 226 -12.48 -8.70 -19.13
CA PRO A 226 -12.48 -9.32 -17.81
C PRO A 226 -11.05 -9.50 -17.32
N ARG A 227 -10.82 -9.08 -16.08
CA ARG A 227 -9.55 -9.25 -15.38
C ARG A 227 -9.64 -10.41 -14.42
N ILE A 228 -8.58 -11.21 -14.39
CA ILE A 228 -8.47 -12.35 -13.51
C ILE A 228 -7.49 -11.96 -12.41
N GLU A 229 -7.95 -12.02 -11.18
CA GLU A 229 -7.15 -11.67 -10.02
C GLU A 229 -6.53 -12.92 -9.41
N ILE A 230 -5.22 -12.88 -9.20
CA ILE A 230 -4.46 -13.93 -8.55
C ILE A 230 -4.04 -13.40 -7.19
N MET A 231 -4.61 -13.98 -6.14
CA MET A 231 -4.33 -13.65 -4.75
C MET A 231 -3.45 -14.73 -4.13
N PHE A 232 -2.46 -14.32 -3.36
CA PHE A 232 -1.55 -15.23 -2.68
C PHE A 232 -0.96 -14.54 -1.47
N ARG A 233 -0.54 -15.32 -0.48
CA ARG A 233 0.16 -14.75 0.66
C ARG A 233 1.53 -14.25 0.21
N LYS A 234 1.86 -13.00 0.56
CA LYS A 234 3.19 -12.40 0.41
C LYS A 234 4.17 -13.02 1.41
N ALA A 235 4.41 -14.32 1.29
CA ALA A 235 5.57 -14.97 1.85
C ALA A 235 6.63 -14.96 0.76
N PHE A 236 7.49 -13.94 0.78
CA PHE A 236 8.79 -14.01 0.08
C PHE A 236 9.46 -15.34 0.49
N PRO A 237 10.19 -16.06 -0.38
CA PRO A 237 10.67 -17.41 -0.11
C PRO A 237 11.41 -17.48 1.23
N CYS A 238 10.69 -17.87 2.28
CA CYS A 238 11.29 -18.41 3.47
C CYS A 238 11.83 -19.76 3.01
N THR A 239 13.15 -19.84 2.89
CA THR A 239 13.92 -21.08 2.70
C THR A 239 13.27 -22.21 3.50
N GLY A 240 12.66 -23.16 2.80
CA GLY A 240 11.94 -24.30 3.40
C GLY A 240 10.46 -24.44 3.04
N SER A 241 9.84 -23.48 2.35
CA SER A 241 8.44 -23.65 1.90
C SER A 241 8.34 -24.68 0.77
N SER A 242 7.40 -25.63 0.89
CA SER A 242 7.14 -26.64 -0.14
C SER A 242 6.71 -26.00 -1.46
N LEU A 243 7.10 -26.62 -2.58
CA LEU A 243 6.62 -26.24 -3.90
C LEU A 243 5.11 -26.42 -3.99
N ASN A 244 4.44 -25.51 -4.68
CA ASN A 244 3.03 -25.65 -5.03
C ASN A 244 2.92 -26.70 -6.16
N PHE A 245 2.57 -27.93 -5.80
CA PHE A 245 2.42 -29.04 -6.73
C PHE A 245 1.33 -28.79 -7.77
N CYS A 246 0.32 -27.96 -7.47
CA CYS A 246 -0.72 -27.61 -8.43
C CYS A 246 -0.13 -26.76 -9.56
N VAL A 247 0.66 -25.75 -9.21
CA VAL A 247 1.35 -24.91 -10.20
C VAL A 247 2.39 -25.73 -10.97
N LEU A 248 3.13 -26.60 -10.28
CA LEU A 248 4.09 -27.50 -10.92
C LEU A 248 3.39 -28.42 -11.94
N GLY A 249 2.25 -29.01 -11.58
CA GLY A 249 1.43 -29.85 -12.45
C GLY A 249 0.86 -29.08 -13.65
N MET A 250 0.31 -27.89 -13.41
CA MET A 250 -0.24 -27.02 -14.47
C MET A 250 0.80 -26.57 -15.49
N THR A 251 2.02 -26.30 -15.03
CA THR A 251 3.15 -25.88 -15.88
C THR A 251 3.99 -27.04 -16.38
N LYS A 252 3.69 -28.28 -15.98
CA LYS A 252 4.54 -29.46 -16.22
C LYS A 252 6.02 -29.21 -15.82
N GLY A 253 6.24 -28.41 -14.78
CA GLY A 253 7.57 -28.01 -14.32
C GLY A 253 8.31 -27.01 -15.23
N GLN A 254 7.67 -26.44 -16.25
CA GLN A 254 8.30 -25.53 -17.22
C GLN A 254 8.12 -24.04 -16.86
N GLY A 255 7.38 -23.74 -15.80
CA GLY A 255 7.14 -22.35 -15.36
C GLY A 255 8.43 -21.68 -14.84
N PRO A 256 8.67 -20.40 -15.13
CA PRO A 256 9.91 -19.72 -14.73
C PRO A 256 9.96 -19.32 -13.26
N ASN A 257 8.85 -19.44 -12.52
CA ASN A 257 8.76 -19.10 -11.10
C ASN A 257 8.47 -20.35 -10.27
N MET A 258 9.23 -20.56 -9.20
CA MET A 258 8.91 -21.56 -8.19
C MET A 258 7.88 -20.97 -7.23
N TRP A 259 6.61 -21.32 -7.42
CA TRP A 259 5.54 -20.93 -6.51
C TRP A 259 5.56 -21.84 -5.29
N THR A 260 5.60 -21.26 -4.09
CA THR A 260 5.69 -22.00 -2.81
C THR A 260 4.57 -21.64 -1.84
N VAL A 261 3.47 -21.08 -2.36
CA VAL A 261 2.29 -20.67 -1.57
C VAL A 261 1.01 -21.10 -2.30
N PRO A 262 -0.10 -21.34 -1.58
CA PRO A 262 -1.41 -21.50 -2.21
C PRO A 262 -1.78 -20.24 -3.00
N LEU A 263 -2.45 -20.42 -4.15
CA LEU A 263 -2.97 -19.32 -4.95
C LEU A 263 -4.50 -19.40 -5.00
N LEU A 264 -5.16 -18.25 -4.91
CA LEU A 264 -6.59 -18.11 -5.12
C LEU A 264 -6.84 -17.26 -6.37
N LEU A 265 -7.62 -17.81 -7.30
CA LEU A 265 -7.98 -17.17 -8.56
C LEU A 265 -9.43 -16.70 -8.51
N MET A 266 -9.65 -15.42 -8.78
CA MET A 266 -10.97 -14.79 -8.83
C MET A 266 -11.19 -14.12 -10.19
N LYS A 267 -12.45 -14.04 -10.65
CA LYS A 267 -12.81 -13.38 -11.91
C LYS A 267 -13.59 -12.09 -11.66
N LEU A 268 -13.17 -11.03 -12.35
CA LEU A 268 -13.87 -9.74 -12.41
C LEU A 268 -14.30 -9.48 -13.86
N PRO A 269 -15.61 -9.30 -14.12
CA PRO A 269 -16.13 -9.29 -15.49
C PRO A 269 -15.78 -8.01 -16.27
N ASP A 270 -15.62 -6.85 -15.60
CA ASP A 270 -15.29 -5.56 -16.24
C ASP A 270 -14.81 -4.49 -15.23
N GLU A 271 -14.24 -3.37 -15.69
CA GLU A 271 -13.82 -2.21 -14.88
C GLU A 271 -14.99 -1.53 -14.17
N GLU A 272 -16.13 -1.40 -14.86
CA GLU A 272 -17.33 -0.75 -14.30
C GLU A 272 -17.98 -1.60 -13.20
N LYS A 273 -17.92 -2.93 -13.36
CA LYS A 273 -18.50 -3.89 -12.43
C LYS A 273 -17.43 -4.45 -11.53
N ARG A 274 -17.16 -3.76 -10.42
CA ARG A 274 -16.20 -4.19 -9.39
C ARG A 274 -16.56 -5.49 -8.67
N GLN A 275 -17.62 -6.20 -9.07
CA GLN A 275 -18.11 -7.39 -8.39
C GLN A 275 -17.51 -8.68 -8.96
N TYR A 276 -17.05 -9.56 -8.07
CA TYR A 276 -16.63 -10.90 -8.48
C TYR A 276 -17.79 -11.70 -9.08
N VAL A 277 -17.43 -12.54 -10.06
CA VAL A 277 -18.29 -13.53 -10.69
C VAL A 277 -17.61 -14.89 -10.61
N ASP A 278 -18.37 -15.95 -10.88
CA ASP A 278 -17.85 -17.30 -10.92
C ASP A 278 -16.72 -17.42 -11.94
N VAL A 279 -15.63 -18.06 -11.53
CA VAL A 279 -14.55 -18.45 -12.43
C VAL A 279 -15.04 -19.50 -13.44
N ASP A 280 -14.48 -19.45 -14.63
CA ASP A 280 -14.71 -20.40 -15.72
C ASP A 280 -13.39 -20.95 -16.26
N GLU A 281 -13.46 -21.87 -17.21
CA GLU A 281 -12.28 -22.49 -17.83
C GLU A 281 -11.38 -21.47 -18.55
N GLU A 282 -11.93 -20.34 -18.99
CA GLU A 282 -11.16 -19.24 -19.57
C GLU A 282 -10.19 -18.64 -18.54
N ALA A 283 -10.65 -18.42 -17.30
CA ALA A 283 -9.79 -17.93 -16.23
C ALA A 283 -8.61 -18.88 -15.96
N LEU A 284 -8.87 -20.19 -15.95
CA LEU A 284 -7.83 -21.19 -15.72
C LEU A 284 -6.84 -21.27 -16.89
N ARG A 285 -7.31 -21.14 -18.14
CA ARG A 285 -6.45 -21.07 -19.33
C ARG A 285 -5.53 -19.85 -19.29
N ALA A 286 -6.06 -18.68 -18.96
CA ALA A 286 -5.28 -17.45 -18.83
C ALA A 286 -4.21 -17.57 -17.74
N LEU A 287 -4.56 -18.15 -16.58
CA LEU A 287 -3.59 -18.44 -15.52
C LEU A 287 -2.48 -19.37 -16.02
N LYS A 288 -2.83 -20.44 -16.75
CA LYS A 288 -1.83 -21.37 -17.31
C LYS A 288 -0.88 -20.67 -18.28
N ILE A 289 -1.38 -19.77 -19.13
CA ILE A 289 -0.54 -18.96 -20.02
C ILE A 289 0.41 -18.09 -19.19
N PHE A 290 -0.12 -17.36 -18.21
CA PHE A 290 0.67 -16.50 -17.33
C PHE A 290 1.78 -17.26 -16.61
N LEU A 291 1.47 -18.43 -16.02
CA LEU A 291 2.42 -19.25 -15.27
C LEU A 291 3.55 -19.83 -16.13
N ASN A 292 3.35 -19.94 -17.45
CA ASN A 292 4.36 -20.44 -18.39
C ASN A 292 5.09 -19.33 -19.17
N LYS A 293 4.68 -18.06 -19.04
CA LYS A 293 5.33 -16.97 -19.76
C LYS A 293 6.73 -16.69 -19.21
N PRO A 294 7.79 -16.76 -20.03
CA PRO A 294 9.13 -16.40 -19.58
C PRO A 294 9.16 -14.92 -19.17
N ARG A 295 9.92 -14.59 -18.11
CA ARG A 295 10.13 -13.18 -17.75
C ARG A 295 10.93 -12.52 -18.85
N THR A 296 10.33 -11.56 -19.55
CA THR A 296 11.09 -10.55 -20.29
C THR A 296 11.91 -9.78 -19.26
N ARG A 297 13.25 -9.93 -19.32
CA ARG A 297 14.19 -9.18 -18.50
C ARG A 297 14.13 -7.69 -18.82
#